data_AF-A0A8T2IDJ0-F1
#
_entry.id   AF-A0A8T2IDJ0-F1
#
_cell.length_a   1.000
_cell.length_b   1.000
_cell.length_c   1.000
_cell.angle_alpha   90.00
_cell.angle_beta   90.00
_cell.angle_gamma   90.00
#
_symmetry.space_group_name_H-M   'P 1'
#
loop_
_entity.id
_entity.type
_entity.pdbx_description
1 polymer ?
#
loop_
_entity_poly.entity_id
_entity_poly.type
_entity_poly.pdbx_seq_one_letter_code
_entity_poly.pdbx_strand_id
1 'polypeptide(L)'
;MHLFLTFLLFPQAFVLLIVLGQEQKTENEEEKVKIEVVHVPSDCDQKSKRGDLVNAHYDGYLAHNMTKFYCSRSEMHGHPKWFVLGVGQVIKGLDIALMDMCRGEKRKVTIPPSLAYGELGYDKIPPNATLFFEIELYAISQGPRSVEAFQKMDLDNDKHLSKEEINHYLTEEFKRDGKEDPTKQSMILTDIFHKNDRDGDGFISAREYNVYRHDEL
;
A
#
# COMPACT_ATOMS: atom_id res chain seq x y z
N MET A 1 38.37 -68.38 -35.51
CA MET A 1 39.24 -68.45 -34.30
C MET A 1 40.07 -67.19 -34.23
N HIS A 2 40.08 -66.56 -33.05
CA HIS A 2 40.89 -65.41 -32.56
C HIS A 2 40.64 -64.04 -33.23
N LEU A 3 39.89 -63.11 -32.61
CA LEU A 3 40.21 -62.26 -31.45
C LEU A 3 41.58 -61.59 -31.57
N PHE A 4 41.64 -60.27 -31.75
CA PHE A 4 42.28 -59.35 -30.79
C PHE A 4 41.92 -57.88 -31.07
N LEU A 5 41.64 -57.21 -29.97
CA LEU A 5 41.24 -55.84 -29.76
C LEU A 5 42.51 -54.98 -29.59
N THR A 6 42.67 -53.88 -30.33
CA THR A 6 43.59 -52.79 -29.94
C THR A 6 42.95 -51.44 -30.24
N PHE A 7 42.46 -50.82 -29.17
CA PHE A 7 42.17 -49.40 -29.02
C PHE A 7 43.41 -48.56 -29.33
N LEU A 8 43.36 -47.60 -30.26
CA LEU A 8 44.23 -46.41 -30.21
C LEU A 8 43.56 -45.19 -30.88
N LEU A 9 43.24 -44.22 -30.01
CA LEU A 9 43.37 -42.77 -30.20
C LEU A 9 42.37 -42.06 -31.14
N PHE A 10 41.22 -41.73 -30.56
CA PHE A 10 40.44 -40.54 -30.90
C PHE A 10 41.32 -39.27 -30.77
N PRO A 11 41.54 -38.48 -31.83
CA PRO A 11 42.02 -37.12 -31.65
C PRO A 11 40.85 -36.25 -31.16
N GLN A 12 41.09 -35.59 -30.03
CA GLN A 12 40.20 -34.67 -29.34
C GLN A 12 39.69 -33.57 -30.29
N ALA A 13 38.43 -33.67 -30.72
CA ALA A 13 37.64 -32.50 -31.03
C ALA A 13 36.82 -32.16 -29.78
N PHE A 14 37.51 -31.67 -28.73
CA PHE A 14 36.85 -30.98 -27.64
C PHE A 14 36.44 -29.62 -28.22
N VAL A 15 35.29 -29.59 -28.89
CA VAL A 15 34.62 -28.35 -29.24
C VAL A 15 34.19 -27.76 -27.90
N LEU A 16 35.02 -26.85 -27.38
CA LEU A 16 34.70 -26.00 -26.25
C LEU A 16 33.59 -25.06 -26.72
N LEU A 17 32.36 -25.56 -26.70
CA LEU A 17 31.16 -24.73 -26.72
C LEU A 17 31.20 -23.94 -25.42
N ILE A 18 31.78 -22.75 -25.49
CA ILE A 18 31.56 -21.69 -24.52
C ILE A 18 30.06 -21.43 -24.59
N VAL A 19 29.30 -22.12 -23.75
CA VAL A 19 27.95 -21.68 -23.40
C VAL A 19 28.18 -20.38 -22.63
N LEU A 20 28.23 -19.27 -23.38
CA LEU A 20 27.89 -17.97 -22.82
C LEU A 20 26.51 -18.19 -22.23
N GLY A 21 26.47 -18.33 -20.90
CA GLY A 21 25.23 -18.40 -20.16
C GLY A 21 24.47 -17.13 -20.51
N GLN A 22 23.56 -17.24 -21.48
CA GLN A 22 22.52 -16.27 -21.65
C GLN A 22 21.74 -16.37 -20.34
N GLU A 23 21.90 -15.37 -19.49
CA GLU A 23 20.87 -15.05 -18.50
C GLU A 23 19.56 -15.05 -19.30
N GLN A 24 18.75 -16.09 -19.10
CA GLN A 24 17.36 -16.02 -19.47
C GLN A 24 16.78 -14.96 -18.55
N LYS A 25 16.84 -13.71 -19.02
CA LYS A 25 16.01 -12.61 -18.55
C LYS A 25 14.58 -13.06 -18.82
N THR A 26 14.00 -13.72 -17.83
CA THR A 26 12.61 -14.18 -17.84
C THR A 26 11.77 -12.98 -18.25
N GLU A 27 11.05 -13.12 -19.36
CA GLU A 27 10.16 -12.09 -19.85
C GLU A 27 9.20 -11.70 -18.73
N ASN A 28 9.16 -10.40 -18.47
CA ASN A 28 8.41 -9.76 -17.41
C ASN A 28 6.91 -9.91 -17.73
N GLU A 29 6.32 -11.05 -17.38
CA GLU A 29 4.88 -11.11 -17.13
C GLU A 29 4.59 -9.99 -16.12
N GLU A 30 3.84 -8.97 -16.53
CA GLU A 30 3.58 -7.79 -15.70
C GLU A 30 3.24 -8.22 -14.28
N GLU A 31 4.14 -7.95 -13.33
CA GLU A 31 3.97 -8.30 -11.92
C GLU A 31 2.77 -7.56 -11.33
N LYS A 32 1.59 -8.17 -11.45
CA LYS A 32 0.31 -7.63 -10.98
C LYS A 32 -0.14 -8.33 -9.71
N VAL A 33 -0.89 -7.59 -8.90
CA VAL A 33 -1.61 -8.15 -7.76
C VAL A 33 -2.68 -9.12 -8.27
N LYS A 34 -2.68 -10.37 -7.79
CA LYS A 34 -3.74 -11.33 -8.07
C LYS A 34 -4.77 -11.26 -6.96
N ILE A 35 -6.02 -10.96 -7.30
CA ILE A 35 -7.12 -10.78 -6.35
C ILE A 35 -8.17 -11.87 -6.60
N GLU A 36 -8.46 -12.65 -5.57
CA GLU A 36 -9.56 -13.60 -5.52
C GLU A 36 -10.59 -13.10 -4.51
N VAL A 37 -11.79 -12.77 -4.99
CA VAL A 37 -12.90 -12.35 -4.13
C VAL A 37 -13.56 -13.59 -3.54
N VAL A 38 -13.45 -13.75 -2.23
CA VAL A 38 -13.95 -14.93 -1.49
C VAL A 38 -15.41 -14.76 -1.09
N HIS A 39 -15.80 -13.54 -0.71
CA HIS A 39 -17.14 -13.24 -0.27
C HIS A 39 -17.47 -11.78 -0.54
N VAL A 40 -18.65 -11.52 -1.11
CA VAL A 40 -19.24 -10.17 -1.24
C VAL A 40 -20.59 -10.19 -0.52
N PRO A 41 -20.88 -9.22 0.37
CA PRO A 41 -22.20 -9.09 0.97
C PRO A 41 -23.25 -8.66 -0.07
N SER A 42 -24.52 -8.99 0.18
CA SER A 42 -25.63 -8.63 -0.73
C SER A 42 -25.80 -7.12 -0.88
N ASP A 43 -25.51 -6.38 0.18
CA ASP A 43 -25.71 -4.93 0.26
C ASP A 43 -24.35 -4.24 0.10
N CYS A 44 -24.12 -3.66 -1.07
CA CYS A 44 -22.90 -2.93 -1.40
C CYS A 44 -23.23 -1.54 -1.97
N ASP A 45 -23.74 -0.68 -1.10
CA ASP A 45 -24.11 0.69 -1.46
C ASP A 45 -22.89 1.62 -1.57
N GLN A 46 -21.82 1.29 -0.85
CA GLN A 46 -20.57 2.03 -0.85
C GLN A 46 -19.40 1.09 -1.13
N LYS A 47 -18.56 1.49 -2.09
CA LYS A 47 -17.29 0.85 -2.39
C LYS A 47 -16.14 1.73 -1.97
N SER A 48 -15.09 1.10 -1.46
CA SER A 48 -13.87 1.80 -1.05
C SER A 48 -13.17 2.42 -2.26
N LYS A 49 -12.76 3.67 -2.11
CA LYS A 49 -12.00 4.42 -3.12
C LYS A 49 -10.78 5.06 -2.48
N ARG A 50 -9.86 5.54 -3.34
CA ARG A 50 -8.68 6.28 -2.91
C ARG A 50 -9.08 7.46 -2.01
N GLY A 51 -8.43 7.59 -0.86
CA GLY A 51 -8.67 8.63 0.14
C GLY A 51 -9.73 8.28 1.18
N ASP A 52 -10.45 7.18 1.04
CA ASP A 52 -11.34 6.69 2.10
C ASP A 52 -10.52 6.24 3.32
N LEU A 53 -11.06 6.48 4.51
CA LEU A 53 -10.59 5.84 5.72
C LEU A 53 -11.26 4.46 5.81
N VAL A 54 -10.45 3.42 5.73
CA VAL A 54 -10.91 2.04 5.76
C VAL A 54 -10.49 1.37 7.06
N ASN A 55 -11.33 0.46 7.53
CA ASN A 55 -11.04 -0.41 8.66
C ASN A 55 -11.02 -1.85 8.18
N ALA A 56 -9.88 -2.53 8.26
CA ALA A 56 -9.75 -3.88 7.75
C ALA A 56 -8.93 -4.77 8.67
N HIS A 57 -9.30 -6.06 8.69
CA HIS A 57 -8.38 -7.11 9.08
C HIS A 57 -7.62 -7.58 7.86
N TYR A 58 -6.32 -7.79 8.02
CA TYR A 58 -5.50 -8.48 7.04
C TYR A 58 -4.45 -9.33 7.73
N ASP A 59 -4.28 -10.55 7.24
CA ASP A 59 -3.32 -11.52 7.74
C ASP A 59 -2.36 -11.88 6.61
N GLY A 60 -1.05 -11.77 6.87
CA GLY A 60 0.01 -11.84 5.88
C GLY A 60 0.85 -13.10 6.01
N TYR A 61 1.12 -13.74 4.88
CA TYR A 61 1.83 -15.00 4.75
C TYR A 61 2.89 -14.92 3.65
N LEU A 62 4.00 -15.65 3.82
CA LEU A 62 4.96 -15.87 2.74
C LEU A 62 4.35 -16.85 1.74
N ALA A 63 4.14 -16.45 0.48
CA ALA A 63 3.34 -17.23 -0.47
C ALA A 63 3.93 -18.61 -0.78
N HIS A 64 5.26 -18.77 -0.70
CA HIS A 64 5.94 -20.02 -1.05
C HIS A 64 5.69 -21.16 -0.06
N ASN A 65 5.40 -20.87 1.21
CA ASN A 65 5.23 -21.89 2.25
C ASN A 65 4.07 -21.61 3.22
N MET A 66 3.31 -20.54 2.98
CA MET A 66 2.19 -20.10 3.81
C MET A 66 2.58 -19.81 5.27
N THR A 67 3.85 -19.50 5.54
CA THR A 67 4.29 -19.08 6.88
C THR A 67 3.74 -17.69 7.17
N LYS A 68 2.92 -17.58 8.22
CA LYS A 68 2.34 -16.33 8.68
C LYS A 68 3.44 -15.44 9.27
N PHE A 69 3.59 -14.23 8.74
CA PHE A 69 4.51 -13.22 9.28
C PHE A 69 3.78 -12.09 10.02
N TYR A 70 2.50 -11.87 9.70
CA TYR A 70 1.68 -10.82 10.31
C TYR A 70 0.23 -11.28 10.47
N CYS A 71 -0.43 -10.85 11.55
CA CYS A 71 -1.84 -11.12 11.78
C CYS A 71 -2.46 -9.97 12.55
N SER A 72 -3.26 -9.15 11.85
CA SER A 72 -3.88 -7.96 12.44
C SER A 72 -4.66 -8.29 13.72
N ARG A 73 -5.32 -9.45 13.78
CA ARG A 73 -6.09 -9.90 14.95
C ARG A 73 -5.23 -10.15 16.19
N SER A 74 -4.00 -10.64 16.05
CA SER A 74 -3.12 -10.85 17.21
C SER A 74 -2.37 -9.57 17.57
N GLU A 75 -1.85 -8.88 16.55
CA GLU A 75 -1.05 -7.67 16.74
C GLU A 75 -1.87 -6.51 17.32
N MET A 76 -3.15 -6.42 17.00
CA MET A 76 -4.05 -5.32 17.43
C MET A 76 -5.07 -5.78 18.48
N HIS A 77 -4.77 -6.81 19.27
CA HIS A 77 -5.65 -7.32 20.35
C HIS A 77 -7.10 -7.61 19.90
N GLY A 78 -7.24 -8.16 18.70
CA GLY A 78 -8.54 -8.51 18.09
C GLY A 78 -9.18 -7.39 17.29
N HIS A 79 -8.60 -6.20 17.24
CA HIS A 79 -9.18 -5.05 16.54
C HIS A 79 -8.67 -4.92 15.09
N PRO A 80 -9.55 -4.58 14.12
CA PRO A 80 -9.13 -4.25 12.77
C PRO A 80 -8.37 -2.92 12.72
N LYS A 81 -7.46 -2.78 11.74
CA LYS A 81 -6.60 -1.60 11.61
C LYS A 81 -7.28 -0.54 10.75
N TRP A 82 -7.18 0.72 11.17
CA TRP A 82 -7.59 1.88 10.39
C TRP A 82 -6.43 2.42 9.57
N PHE A 83 -6.68 2.72 8.30
CA PHE A 83 -5.74 3.44 7.43
C PHE A 83 -6.48 4.10 6.28
N VAL A 84 -5.83 5.08 5.65
CA VAL A 84 -6.35 5.76 4.46
C VAL A 84 -5.91 5.00 3.22
N LEU A 85 -6.86 4.67 2.36
CA LEU A 85 -6.65 3.81 1.20
C LEU A 85 -5.99 4.55 0.02
N GLY A 86 -4.99 3.95 -0.62
CA GLY A 86 -4.44 4.42 -1.90
C GLY A 86 -3.52 5.64 -1.78
N VAL A 87 -2.97 5.86 -0.59
CA VAL A 87 -2.07 6.97 -0.27
C VAL A 87 -0.73 6.47 0.28
N GLY A 88 -0.46 5.17 0.22
CA GLY A 88 0.80 4.57 0.65
C GLY A 88 0.94 4.45 2.16
N GLN A 89 -0.15 4.30 2.92
CA GLN A 89 -0.06 3.93 4.35
C GLN A 89 0.20 2.43 4.56
N VAL A 90 0.01 1.63 3.52
CA VAL A 90 0.32 0.20 3.46
C VAL A 90 1.10 -0.09 2.18
N ILE A 91 1.62 -1.31 2.02
CA ILE A 91 2.32 -1.70 0.78
C ILE A 91 1.42 -1.51 -0.45
N LYS A 92 2.03 -1.16 -1.59
CA LYS A 92 1.31 -0.82 -2.83
C LYS A 92 0.30 -1.89 -3.25
N GLY A 93 0.64 -3.17 -3.07
CA GLY A 93 -0.24 -4.28 -3.42
C GLY A 93 -1.51 -4.34 -2.56
N LEU A 94 -1.45 -3.97 -1.28
CA LEU A 94 -2.64 -3.87 -0.43
C LEU A 94 -3.48 -2.66 -0.81
N ASP A 95 -2.86 -1.52 -1.08
CA ASP A 95 -3.56 -0.32 -1.60
C ASP A 95 -4.35 -0.64 -2.87
N ILE A 96 -3.78 -1.44 -3.78
CA ILE A 96 -4.47 -1.92 -4.99
C ILE A 96 -5.59 -2.92 -4.62
N ALA A 97 -5.29 -3.90 -3.76
CA ALA A 97 -6.21 -4.99 -3.46
C ALA A 97 -7.45 -4.59 -2.65
N LEU A 98 -7.40 -3.45 -1.96
CA LEU A 98 -8.51 -2.92 -1.16
C LEU A 98 -9.38 -1.93 -1.91
N MET A 99 -9.06 -1.58 -3.16
CA MET A 99 -9.94 -0.75 -4.01
C MET A 99 -11.22 -1.50 -4.39
N ASP A 100 -12.32 -0.76 -4.54
CA ASP A 100 -13.62 -1.24 -4.98
C ASP A 100 -14.19 -2.38 -4.12
N MET A 101 -13.82 -2.43 -2.84
CA MET A 101 -14.36 -3.39 -1.87
C MET A 101 -15.61 -2.87 -1.20
N CYS A 102 -16.55 -3.77 -0.92
CA CYS A 102 -17.71 -3.51 -0.09
C CYS A 102 -17.39 -3.77 1.39
N ARG A 103 -18.05 -3.05 2.29
CA ARG A 103 -18.03 -3.40 3.72
C ARG A 103 -18.55 -4.82 3.92
N GLY A 104 -17.77 -5.69 4.55
CA GLY A 104 -18.03 -7.11 4.78
C GLY A 104 -17.38 -8.02 3.73
N GLU A 105 -16.82 -7.47 2.65
CA GLU A 105 -16.16 -8.24 1.60
C GLU A 105 -14.86 -8.89 2.10
N LYS A 106 -14.58 -10.10 1.60
CA LYS A 106 -13.35 -10.86 1.88
C LYS A 106 -12.59 -11.17 0.61
N ARG A 107 -11.27 -10.98 0.63
CA ARG A 107 -10.38 -11.26 -0.50
C ARG A 107 -9.18 -12.10 -0.08
N LYS A 108 -8.72 -12.95 -1.00
CA LYS A 108 -7.39 -13.56 -0.99
C LYS A 108 -6.54 -12.88 -2.03
N VAL A 109 -5.33 -12.50 -1.67
CA VAL A 109 -4.52 -11.60 -2.50
C VAL A 109 -3.09 -12.12 -2.56
N THR A 110 -2.54 -12.28 -3.75
CA THR A 110 -1.11 -12.55 -3.94
C THR A 110 -0.43 -11.31 -4.51
N ILE A 111 0.61 -10.85 -3.82
CA ILE A 111 1.32 -9.61 -4.10
C ILE A 111 2.77 -9.94 -4.49
N PRO A 112 3.21 -9.61 -5.72
CA PRO A 112 4.60 -9.80 -6.14
C PRO A 112 5.55 -8.85 -5.39
N PRO A 113 6.85 -9.16 -5.32
CA PRO A 113 7.81 -8.41 -4.51
C PRO A 113 7.89 -6.92 -4.89
N SER A 114 7.79 -6.57 -6.17
CA SER A 114 7.83 -5.17 -6.65
C SER A 114 6.69 -4.29 -6.11
N LEU A 115 5.58 -4.90 -5.68
CA LEU A 115 4.42 -4.25 -5.08
C LEU A 115 4.34 -4.49 -3.55
N ALA A 116 5.36 -5.13 -2.97
CA ALA A 116 5.52 -5.41 -1.55
C ALA A 116 6.81 -4.76 -1.02
N TYR A 117 7.77 -5.55 -0.53
CA TYR A 117 9.02 -5.10 0.10
C TYR A 117 10.26 -5.24 -0.80
N GLY A 118 10.08 -5.63 -2.07
CA GLY A 118 11.11 -5.64 -3.09
C GLY A 118 12.34 -6.49 -2.76
N GLU A 119 13.48 -6.10 -3.33
CA GLU A 119 14.77 -6.80 -3.21
C GLU A 119 15.36 -6.76 -1.80
N LEU A 120 14.92 -5.85 -0.94
CA LEU A 120 15.45 -5.71 0.41
C LEU A 120 14.73 -6.60 1.42
N GLY A 121 13.44 -6.87 1.21
CA GLY A 121 12.61 -7.51 2.23
C GLY A 121 12.37 -6.58 3.43
N TYR A 122 11.84 -7.11 4.53
CA TYR A 122 11.57 -6.37 5.76
C TYR A 122 11.32 -7.30 6.95
N ASP A 123 12.07 -7.15 8.05
CA ASP A 123 11.93 -7.97 9.27
C ASP A 123 11.88 -9.49 8.96
N LYS A 124 10.73 -10.15 9.18
CA LYS A 124 10.51 -11.59 8.92
C LYS A 124 10.30 -11.92 7.43
N ILE A 125 10.30 -10.92 6.55
CA ILE A 125 10.01 -11.04 5.13
C ILE A 125 11.34 -11.02 4.35
N PRO A 126 11.72 -12.12 3.68
CA PRO A 126 12.95 -12.16 2.90
C PRO A 126 12.96 -11.21 1.70
N PRO A 127 14.15 -10.87 1.18
CA PRO A 127 14.34 -10.31 -0.16
C PRO A 127 13.50 -11.01 -1.23
N ASN A 128 12.89 -10.23 -2.12
CA ASN A 128 12.12 -10.71 -3.28
C ASN A 128 10.96 -11.67 -2.92
N ALA A 129 10.45 -11.60 -1.70
CA ALA A 129 9.33 -12.45 -1.28
C ALA A 129 8.01 -12.03 -1.94
N THR A 130 7.35 -13.00 -2.58
CA THR A 130 5.91 -12.89 -2.91
C THR A 130 5.08 -13.13 -1.65
N LEU A 131 4.09 -12.27 -1.42
CA LEU A 131 3.24 -12.32 -0.23
C LEU A 131 1.84 -12.79 -0.59
N PHE A 132 1.21 -13.48 0.36
CA PHE A 132 -0.19 -13.85 0.31
C PHE A 132 -0.92 -13.17 1.48
N PHE A 133 -2.09 -12.61 1.22
CA PHE A 133 -2.92 -11.95 2.22
C PHE A 133 -4.36 -12.48 2.19
N GLU A 134 -4.93 -12.60 3.37
CA GLU A 134 -6.38 -12.73 3.56
C GLU A 134 -6.89 -11.43 4.16
N ILE A 135 -7.87 -10.81 3.51
CA ILE A 135 -8.37 -9.47 3.83
C ILE A 135 -9.86 -9.54 4.11
N GLU A 136 -10.32 -8.79 5.12
CA GLU A 136 -11.74 -8.56 5.42
C GLU A 136 -11.95 -7.08 5.74
N LEU A 137 -12.82 -6.42 4.97
CA LEU A 137 -13.11 -4.99 5.12
C LEU A 137 -14.31 -4.78 6.06
N TYR A 138 -14.14 -4.04 7.15
CA TYR A 138 -15.16 -3.84 8.19
C TYR A 138 -15.87 -2.49 8.13
N ALA A 139 -15.19 -1.45 7.65
CA ALA A 139 -15.80 -0.14 7.50
C ALA A 139 -15.13 0.67 6.40
N ILE A 140 -15.94 1.55 5.80
CA ILE A 140 -15.52 2.57 4.85
C ILE A 140 -16.12 3.87 5.37
N SER A 141 -15.31 4.90 5.55
CA SER A 141 -15.76 6.25 5.85
C SER A 141 -14.97 7.25 5.01
N GLN A 142 -15.51 8.47 4.88
CA GLN A 142 -14.75 9.55 4.27
C GLN A 142 -13.48 9.79 5.08
N GLY A 143 -12.32 9.69 4.42
CA GLY A 143 -11.06 9.88 5.12
C GLY A 143 -10.87 11.32 5.60
N PRO A 144 -10.07 11.52 6.67
CA PRO A 144 -9.78 12.85 7.21
C PRO A 144 -9.04 13.74 6.20
N ARG A 145 -8.53 13.15 5.12
CA ARG A 145 -7.92 13.82 3.97
C ARG A 145 -8.51 13.38 2.63
N SER A 146 -9.82 13.23 2.55
CA SER A 146 -10.47 12.95 1.27
C SER A 146 -10.25 14.10 0.28
N VAL A 147 -10.20 13.78 -1.02
CA VAL A 147 -10.19 14.81 -2.08
C VAL A 147 -11.41 15.72 -1.96
N GLU A 148 -12.55 15.16 -1.54
CA GLU A 148 -13.77 15.93 -1.25
C GLU A 148 -13.56 16.93 -0.10
N ALA A 149 -12.86 16.55 0.97
CA ALA A 149 -12.51 17.47 2.06
C ALA A 149 -11.52 18.54 1.59
N PHE A 150 -10.51 18.17 0.79
CA PHE A 150 -9.59 19.13 0.18
C PHE A 150 -10.34 20.17 -0.65
N GLN A 151 -11.22 19.72 -1.56
CA GLN A 151 -12.03 20.60 -2.41
C GLN A 151 -13.02 21.47 -1.62
N LYS A 152 -13.49 21.01 -0.45
CA LYS A 152 -14.32 21.83 0.43
C LYS A 152 -13.53 22.92 1.15
N MET A 153 -12.24 22.69 1.39
CA MET A 153 -11.34 23.65 2.05
C MET A 153 -10.74 24.64 1.05
N ASP A 154 -10.40 24.19 -0.16
CA ASP A 154 -9.88 24.98 -1.27
C ASP A 154 -11.01 25.84 -1.87
N LEU A 155 -11.21 27.04 -1.31
CA LEU A 155 -12.34 27.92 -1.61
C LEU A 155 -12.14 28.63 -2.95
N ASP A 156 -10.90 28.90 -3.34
CA ASP A 156 -10.57 29.58 -4.60
C ASP A 156 -10.22 28.62 -5.75
N ASN A 157 -10.14 27.32 -5.48
CA ASN A 157 -9.86 26.23 -6.43
C ASN A 157 -8.47 26.30 -7.07
N ASP A 158 -7.47 26.85 -6.38
CA ASP A 158 -6.11 26.97 -6.87
C ASP A 158 -5.24 25.70 -6.62
N LYS A 159 -5.83 24.68 -5.96
CA LYS A 159 -5.21 23.40 -5.58
C LYS A 159 -4.13 23.50 -4.50
N HIS A 160 -4.14 24.58 -3.74
CA HIS A 160 -3.34 24.82 -2.56
C HIS A 160 -4.27 25.16 -1.40
N LEU A 161 -3.90 24.77 -0.18
CA LEU A 161 -4.62 25.20 1.01
C LEU A 161 -3.83 26.29 1.69
N SER A 162 -4.39 27.50 1.69
CA SER A 162 -3.88 28.64 2.44
C SER A 162 -4.19 28.53 3.93
N LYS A 163 -3.52 29.35 4.75
CA LYS A 163 -3.80 29.42 6.20
C LYS A 163 -5.21 29.89 6.45
N GLU A 164 -5.69 30.83 5.63
CA GLU A 164 -7.01 31.43 5.71
C GLU A 164 -8.11 30.40 5.47
N GLU A 165 -7.95 29.55 4.45
CA GLU A 165 -8.89 28.48 4.11
C GLU A 165 -8.96 27.40 5.18
N ILE A 166 -7.81 26.93 5.66
CA ILE A 166 -7.76 25.93 6.74
C ILE A 166 -8.35 26.53 8.02
N ASN A 167 -8.04 27.80 8.33
CA ASN A 167 -8.61 28.47 9.47
C ASN A 167 -10.13 28.62 9.35
N HIS A 168 -10.64 28.97 8.17
CA HIS A 168 -12.07 29.05 7.90
C HIS A 168 -12.76 27.70 8.11
N TYR A 169 -12.20 26.62 7.56
CA TYR A 169 -12.71 25.27 7.76
C TYR A 169 -12.73 24.86 9.25
N LEU A 170 -11.64 25.10 9.98
CA LEU A 170 -11.56 24.80 11.41
C LEU A 170 -12.63 25.56 12.20
N THR A 171 -12.82 26.86 11.92
CA THR A 171 -13.85 27.68 12.56
C THR A 171 -15.24 27.09 12.35
N GLU A 172 -15.59 26.69 11.12
CA GLU A 172 -16.90 26.11 10.83
C GLU A 172 -17.11 24.75 11.52
N GLU A 173 -16.09 23.89 11.59
CA GLU A 173 -16.18 22.63 12.33
C GLU A 173 -16.31 22.86 13.84
N PHE A 174 -15.58 23.81 14.44
CA PHE A 174 -15.70 24.11 15.88
C PHE A 174 -17.07 24.69 16.25
N LYS A 175 -17.66 25.53 15.38
CA LYS A 175 -19.03 26.02 15.55
C LYS A 175 -20.05 24.88 15.57
N ARG A 176 -19.86 23.87 14.73
CA ARG A 176 -20.74 22.69 14.68
C ARG A 176 -20.68 21.89 15.97
N ASP A 177 -19.50 21.77 16.57
CA ASP A 177 -19.27 20.94 17.77
C ASP A 177 -19.47 21.72 19.09
N GLY A 178 -19.73 23.03 19.03
CA GLY A 178 -20.04 23.88 20.18
C GLY A 178 -18.87 24.09 21.15
N LYS A 179 -17.62 23.90 20.70
CA LYS A 179 -16.40 23.96 21.51
C LYS A 179 -15.39 24.93 20.89
N GLU A 180 -15.64 26.22 21.04
CA GLU A 180 -14.77 27.27 20.50
C GLU A 180 -13.67 27.63 21.52
N ASP A 181 -12.40 27.44 21.15
CA ASP A 181 -11.23 27.89 21.91
C ASP A 181 -10.20 28.50 20.93
N PRO A 182 -10.19 29.84 20.76
CA PRO A 182 -9.35 30.52 19.77
C PRO A 182 -7.84 30.27 19.95
N THR A 183 -7.40 30.03 21.18
CA THR A 183 -5.98 29.80 21.49
C THR A 183 -5.54 28.43 20.95
N LYS A 184 -6.40 27.43 21.05
CA LYS A 184 -6.14 26.09 20.49
C LYS A 184 -6.19 26.10 18.97
N GLN A 185 -7.08 26.89 18.38
CA GLN A 185 -7.21 26.98 16.92
C GLN A 185 -5.90 27.43 16.25
N SER A 186 -5.27 28.49 16.78
CA SER A 186 -3.98 28.99 16.27
C SER A 186 -2.84 27.96 16.39
N MET A 187 -2.80 27.22 17.51
CA MET A 187 -1.82 26.15 17.72
C MET A 187 -2.03 24.99 16.74
N ILE A 188 -3.29 24.59 16.51
CA ILE A 188 -3.65 23.53 15.56
C ILE A 188 -3.26 23.94 14.13
N LEU A 189 -3.58 25.17 13.72
CA LEU A 189 -3.23 25.68 12.40
C LEU A 189 -1.70 25.67 12.18
N THR A 190 -0.95 26.13 13.18
CA THR A 190 0.53 26.14 13.12
C THR A 190 1.10 24.72 12.99
N ASP A 191 0.59 23.77 13.77
CA ASP A 191 1.01 22.36 13.72
C ASP A 191 0.67 21.69 12.38
N ILE A 192 -0.49 22.02 11.78
CA ILE A 192 -0.89 21.54 10.46
C ILE A 192 0.13 21.96 9.41
N PHE A 193 0.48 23.24 9.33
CA PHE A 193 1.45 23.72 8.34
C PHE A 193 2.83 23.13 8.59
N HIS A 194 3.33 23.17 9.82
CA HIS A 194 4.66 22.61 10.16
C HIS A 194 4.81 21.13 9.75
N LYS A 195 3.74 20.34 9.79
CA LYS A 195 3.77 18.92 9.43
C LYS A 195 3.59 18.64 7.94
N ASN A 196 2.90 19.52 7.21
CA ASN A 196 2.41 19.22 5.87
C ASN A 196 2.98 20.14 4.78
N ASP A 197 3.31 21.40 5.09
CA ASP A 197 4.03 22.32 4.18
C ASP A 197 5.51 21.89 4.14
N ARG A 198 5.87 21.13 3.12
CA ARG A 198 7.17 20.46 3.01
C ARG A 198 8.18 21.26 2.22
N ASP A 199 7.73 22.01 1.23
CA ASP A 199 8.58 22.91 0.48
C ASP A 199 8.71 24.29 1.13
N GLY A 200 7.92 24.58 2.16
CA GLY A 200 7.99 25.79 2.97
C GLY A 200 7.44 27.01 2.23
N ASP A 201 6.58 26.79 1.23
CA ASP A 201 6.01 27.86 0.41
C ASP A 201 4.86 28.60 1.12
N GLY A 202 4.43 28.11 2.28
CA GLY A 202 3.36 28.69 3.08
C GLY A 202 1.96 28.18 2.72
N PHE A 203 1.88 27.18 1.85
CA PHE A 203 0.66 26.51 1.41
C PHE A 203 0.76 25.00 1.67
N ILE A 204 -0.38 24.31 1.57
CA ILE A 204 -0.40 22.84 1.52
C ILE A 204 -0.98 22.45 0.17
N SER A 205 -0.12 22.08 -0.77
CA SER A 205 -0.54 21.60 -2.08
C SER A 205 -1.36 20.30 -1.96
N ALA A 206 -2.17 20.00 -2.98
CA ALA A 206 -2.86 18.71 -3.08
C ALA A 206 -1.90 17.50 -2.98
N ARG A 207 -0.63 17.67 -3.37
CA ARG A 207 0.40 16.63 -3.22
C ARG A 207 0.78 16.46 -1.76
N GLU A 208 1.12 17.54 -1.06
CA GLU A 208 1.52 17.54 0.34
C GLU A 208 0.41 17.06 1.27
N TYR A 209 -0.83 17.48 0.99
CA TYR A 209 -2.01 17.02 1.70
C TYR A 209 -2.14 15.49 1.70
N ASN A 210 -1.84 14.86 0.56
CA ASN A 210 -2.03 13.43 0.33
C ASN A 210 -0.79 12.56 0.63
N VAL A 211 0.35 13.13 1.00
CA VAL A 211 1.53 12.33 1.35
C VAL A 211 1.57 12.06 2.85
N TYR A 212 1.17 10.86 3.27
CA TYR A 212 1.44 10.36 4.61
C TYR A 212 2.92 9.99 4.71
N ARG A 213 3.65 10.47 5.73
CA ARG A 213 4.93 9.84 6.09
C ARG A 213 4.59 8.46 6.67
N HIS A 214 5.41 7.45 6.34
CA HIS A 214 5.50 6.29 7.18
C HIS A 214 5.92 6.78 8.57
N ASP A 215 5.08 6.59 9.57
CA ASP A 215 5.59 6.44 10.93
C ASP A 215 6.33 5.11 10.91
N GLU A 216 7.60 5.14 10.47
CA GLU A 216 8.53 4.06 10.76
C GLU A 216 8.60 3.98 12.29
N LEU A 217 8.05 2.90 12.83
CA LEU A 217 8.34 2.45 14.19
C LEU A 217 9.83 2.11 14.31
#